data_AF-A8FWE0-F1
#
_entry.id   AF-A8FWE0-F1
#
_cell.length_a   1.000
_cell.length_b   1.000
_cell.length_c   1.000
_cell.angle_alpha   90.00
_cell.angle_beta   90.00
_cell.angle_gamma   90.00
#
_symmetry.space_group_name_H-M   'P 1'
#
loop_
_entity.id
_entity.type
_entity.pdbx_description
1 polymer ?
#
loop_
_entity_poly.entity_id
_entity_poly.type
_entity_poly.pdbx_seq_one_letter_code
_entity_poly.pdbx_strand_id
1 'polypeptide(L)'
;MIHCQFTKPNVHIISVPPHSDIDLYRKLLKEGFRQWLLNHFPDSDILLNKERMPERFALAADNKLPQSVMLDTSATYVGIAEKVIGEKLAISENPKQEIIDILRNEYQLIAD
;
A
#
# COMPACT_ATOMS: atom_id res chain seq x y z
N MET A 1 -2.32 -19.53 -18.75
CA MET A 1 -0.93 -19.18 -19.14
C MET A 1 -0.95 -17.71 -19.52
N ILE A 2 -0.73 -16.80 -18.57
CA ILE A 2 -0.70 -15.35 -18.84
C ILE A 2 0.77 -14.96 -18.87
N HIS A 3 1.28 -14.79 -20.08
CA HIS A 3 2.64 -14.35 -20.34
C HIS A 3 2.63 -12.83 -20.41
N CYS A 4 2.96 -12.16 -19.31
CA CYS A 4 3.13 -10.72 -19.28
C CYS A 4 4.63 -10.42 -19.27
N GLN A 5 5.21 -10.19 -20.45
CA GLN A 5 6.59 -9.74 -20.58
C GLN A 5 6.60 -8.22 -20.69
N PHE A 6 6.85 -7.54 -19.58
CA PHE A 6 7.36 -6.18 -19.58
C PHE A 6 8.88 -6.26 -19.57
N THR A 7 9.50 -6.15 -20.74
CA THR A 7 10.95 -6.13 -20.91
C THR A 7 11.37 -4.75 -21.43
N LYS A 8 11.67 -3.78 -20.56
CA LYS A 8 12.37 -2.54 -20.96
C LYS A 8 13.39 -2.07 -19.90
N PRO A 9 14.53 -1.50 -20.33
CA PRO A 9 15.75 -1.38 -19.52
C PRO A 9 15.79 -0.20 -18.52
N ASN A 10 14.86 0.75 -18.58
CA ASN A 10 14.88 1.95 -17.71
C ASN A 10 13.69 2.08 -16.77
N VAL A 11 12.69 1.19 -16.87
CA VAL A 11 11.74 1.01 -15.77
C VAL A 11 12.20 -0.18 -14.96
N HIS A 12 12.63 0.05 -13.73
CA HIS A 12 12.63 -1.00 -12.73
C HIS A 12 11.17 -1.29 -12.33
N ILE A 13 10.42 -2.00 -13.19
CA ILE A 13 9.36 -2.87 -12.65
C ILE A 13 10.16 -3.91 -11.90
N ILE A 14 10.25 -3.70 -10.58
CA ILE A 14 10.96 -4.62 -9.72
C ILE A 14 10.24 -5.95 -9.90
N SER A 15 10.87 -6.86 -10.65
CA SER A 15 10.44 -8.24 -10.72
C SER A 15 10.68 -8.79 -9.33
N VAL A 16 9.67 -8.65 -8.48
CA VAL A 16 9.72 -9.13 -7.12
C VAL A 16 10.04 -10.63 -7.23
N PRO A 17 11.20 -11.08 -6.72
CA PRO A 17 11.55 -12.48 -6.83
C PRO A 17 10.44 -13.31 -6.18
N PRO A 18 10.07 -14.48 -6.73
CA PRO A 18 9.03 -15.34 -6.16
C PRO A 18 9.53 -15.96 -4.86
N HIS A 19 9.66 -15.16 -3.82
CA HIS A 19 9.90 -15.61 -2.47
C HIS A 19 8.55 -15.72 -1.77
N SER A 20 8.32 -16.88 -1.15
CA SER A 20 7.22 -17.19 -0.22
C SER A 20 7.00 -16.14 0.87
N ASP A 21 7.97 -15.24 1.06
CA ASP A 21 7.95 -14.19 2.07
C ASP A 21 7.19 -12.93 1.68
N ILE A 22 7.00 -12.59 0.39
CA ILE A 22 6.26 -11.35 0.04
C ILE A 22 4.79 -11.45 0.45
N ASP A 23 4.16 -12.61 0.28
CA ASP A 23 2.79 -12.84 0.77
C ASP A 23 2.74 -12.80 2.31
N LEU A 24 3.79 -13.26 2.99
CA LEU A 24 3.93 -13.15 4.44
C LEU A 24 4.04 -11.69 4.88
N TYR A 25 4.90 -10.88 4.24
CA TYR A 25 5.04 -9.45 4.54
C TYR A 25 3.79 -8.63 4.22
N ARG A 26 3.12 -8.94 3.10
CA ARG A 26 1.84 -8.34 2.70
C ARG A 26 0.74 -8.63 3.72
N LYS A 27 0.69 -9.88 4.21
CA LYS A 27 -0.27 -10.32 5.21
C LYS A 27 0.02 -9.69 6.57
N LEU A 28 1.26 -9.68 7.02
CA LEU A 28 1.67 -9.07 8.30
C LEU A 28 1.34 -7.56 8.37
N LEU A 29 1.56 -6.82 7.29
CA LEU A 29 1.31 -5.38 7.23
C LEU A 29 -0.18 -5.00 7.26
N LYS A 30 -0.96 -5.57 6.33
CA LYS A 30 -2.40 -5.26 6.23
C LYS A 30 -3.18 -5.80 7.42
N GLU A 31 -2.72 -6.93 7.96
CA GLU A 31 -3.33 -7.52 9.15
C GLU A 31 -2.96 -6.75 10.41
N GLY A 32 -1.72 -6.26 10.57
CA GLY A 32 -1.32 -5.48 11.75
C GLY A 32 -2.14 -4.20 11.93
N PHE A 33 -2.33 -3.42 10.85
CA PHE A 33 -3.19 -2.23 10.90
C PHE A 33 -4.67 -2.57 11.11
N ARG A 34 -5.15 -3.67 10.50
CA ARG A 34 -6.50 -4.18 10.72
C ARG A 34 -6.73 -4.56 12.19
N GLN A 35 -5.80 -5.29 12.80
CA GLN A 35 -5.87 -5.67 14.21
C GLN A 35 -5.86 -4.44 15.12
N TRP A 36 -5.06 -3.43 14.80
CA TRP A 36 -5.08 -2.16 15.51
C TRP A 36 -6.46 -1.49 15.44
N LEU A 37 -7.07 -1.42 14.25
CA LEU A 37 -8.43 -0.87 14.09
C LEU A 37 -9.47 -1.65 14.88
N LEU A 38 -9.42 -2.99 14.85
CA LEU A 38 -10.36 -3.84 15.57
C LEU A 38 -10.25 -3.67 17.09
N ASN A 39 -9.05 -3.40 17.62
CA ASN A 39 -8.83 -3.16 19.05
C ASN A 39 -9.09 -1.71 19.49
N HIS A 40 -9.05 -0.75 18.57
CA HIS A 40 -9.24 0.66 18.87
C HIS A 40 -10.72 1.01 19.12
N PHE A 41 -11.64 0.33 18.45
CA PHE A 41 -13.08 0.58 18.58
C PHE A 41 -13.74 -0.43 19.54
N PRO A 42 -14.66 0.03 20.41
CA PRO A 42 -15.33 -0.85 21.37
C PRO A 42 -16.29 -1.85 20.70
N ASP A 43 -16.82 -1.52 19.53
CA ASP A 43 -17.61 -2.43 18.69
C ASP A 43 -16.85 -2.67 17.38
N SER A 44 -16.07 -3.75 17.32
CA SER A 44 -15.32 -4.14 16.13
C SER A 44 -16.21 -4.70 15.01
N ASP A 45 -17.43 -5.14 15.33
CA ASP A 45 -18.35 -5.76 14.36
C ASP A 45 -18.80 -4.75 13.30
N ILE A 46 -18.87 -3.46 13.65
CA ILE A 46 -19.16 -2.37 12.70
C ILE A 46 -18.17 -2.31 11.52
N LEU A 47 -16.94 -2.79 11.71
CA LEU A 47 -15.91 -2.82 10.67
C LEU A 47 -15.98 -4.09 9.81
N LEU A 48 -16.51 -5.18 10.37
CA LEU A 48 -16.57 -6.50 9.75
C LEU A 48 -17.89 -6.76 9.01
N ASN A 49 -18.99 -6.21 9.55
CA ASN A 49 -20.34 -6.46 9.04
C ASN A 49 -20.69 -5.50 7.90
N LYS A 50 -20.99 -6.08 6.72
CA LYS A 50 -21.37 -5.33 5.52
C LYS A 50 -22.75 -4.69 5.61
N GLU A 51 -23.64 -5.18 6.47
CA GLU A 51 -24.98 -4.60 6.62
C GLU A 51 -24.92 -3.25 7.36
N ARG A 52 -23.86 -3.02 8.13
CA ARG A 52 -23.64 -1.82 8.96
C ARG A 52 -22.80 -0.74 8.29
N MET A 53 -22.72 -0.77 6.96
CA MET A 53 -22.01 0.22 6.16
C MET A 53 -22.36 1.69 6.49
N PRO A 54 -23.64 2.06 6.69
CA PRO A 54 -23.99 3.45 7.04
C PRO A 54 -23.35 3.90 8.35
N GLU A 55 -23.38 3.04 9.38
CA GLU A 55 -22.77 3.33 10.69
C GLU A 55 -21.25 3.44 10.57
N ARG A 56 -20.61 2.60 9.74
CA ARG A 56 -19.17 2.66 9.49
C ARG A 56 -18.73 3.99 8.89
N PHE A 57 -19.51 4.55 7.96
CA PHE A 57 -19.21 5.86 7.38
C PHE A 57 -19.37 6.99 8.40
N ALA A 58 -20.41 6.94 9.24
CA ALA A 58 -20.58 7.90 10.33
C ALA A 58 -19.40 7.82 11.33
N LEU A 59 -19.02 6.60 11.74
CA LEU A 59 -17.88 6.37 12.62
C LEU A 59 -16.59 6.97 12.04
N ALA A 60 -16.35 6.78 10.73
CA ALA A 60 -15.16 7.32 10.06
C ALA A 60 -15.16 8.85 9.93
N ALA A 61 -16.33 9.47 9.81
CA ALA A 61 -16.44 10.93 9.74
C ALA A 61 -16.09 11.59 11.10
N ASP A 62 -16.52 10.95 12.19
CA ASP A 62 -16.38 11.51 13.54
C ASP A 62 -15.09 11.08 14.25
N ASN A 63 -14.43 10.01 13.81
CA ASN A 63 -13.20 9.49 14.43
C ASN A 63 -11.98 9.71 13.54
N LYS A 64 -11.16 10.70 13.91
CA LYS A 64 -9.86 10.93 13.27
C LYS A 64 -8.83 9.95 13.83
N LEU A 65 -8.13 9.29 12.93
CA LEU A 65 -7.01 8.43 13.29
C LEU A 65 -5.82 9.25 13.80
N PRO A 66 -5.11 8.79 14.86
CA PRO A 66 -3.89 9.44 15.31
C PRO A 66 -2.83 9.48 14.19
N GLN A 67 -2.18 10.63 14.03
CA GLN A 67 -1.13 10.81 13.04
C GLN A 67 0.04 9.83 13.25
N SER A 68 0.40 9.56 14.52
CA SER A 68 1.47 8.63 14.86
C SER A 68 1.24 7.24 14.25
N VAL A 69 0.02 6.70 14.36
CA VAL A 69 -0.32 5.37 13.83
C VAL A 69 -0.21 5.31 12.31
N MET A 70 -0.59 6.40 11.63
CA MET A 70 -0.45 6.52 10.17
C MET A 70 1.03 6.58 9.76
N LEU A 71 1.85 7.33 10.51
CA LEU A 71 3.29 7.44 10.26
C LEU A 71 4.01 6.12 10.55
N ASP A 72 3.66 5.42 11.63
CA ASP A 72 4.23 4.12 11.98
C ASP A 72 3.92 3.07 10.92
N THR A 73 2.68 3.08 10.42
CA THR A 73 2.25 2.23 9.32
C THR A 73 3.07 2.54 8.06
N SER A 74 3.24 3.82 7.71
CA SER A 74 4.05 4.27 6.58
C SER A 74 5.51 3.83 6.69
N ALA A 75 6.14 4.03 7.84
CA ALA A 75 7.53 3.61 8.09
C ALA A 75 7.70 2.09 7.96
N THR A 76 6.70 1.31 8.40
CA THR A 76 6.72 -0.15 8.27
C THR A 76 6.65 -0.58 6.80
N TYR A 77 5.82 0.08 5.98
CA TYR A 77 5.76 -0.17 4.54
C TYR A 77 7.08 0.12 3.84
N VAL A 78 7.72 1.24 4.18
CA VAL A 78 9.03 1.63 3.63
C VAL A 78 10.07 0.58 4.01
N GLY A 79 10.19 0.23 5.29
CA GLY A 79 11.20 -0.73 5.75
C GLY A 79 11.04 -2.13 5.17
N ILE A 80 9.80 -2.56 4.87
CA ILE A 80 9.57 -3.83 4.18
C ILE A 80 9.95 -3.74 2.71
N ALA A 81 9.58 -2.65 2.04
CA ALA A 81 9.97 -2.44 0.65
C ALA A 81 11.50 -2.39 0.52
N GLU A 82 12.20 -1.69 1.40
CA GLU A 82 13.68 -1.68 1.44
C GLU A 82 14.27 -3.08 1.64
N LYS A 83 13.68 -3.89 2.54
CA LYS A 83 14.11 -5.28 2.74
C LYS A 83 13.89 -6.18 1.53
N VAL A 84 12.76 -6.00 0.84
CA VAL A 84 12.42 -6.78 -0.36
C VAL A 84 13.33 -6.40 -1.53
N ILE A 85 13.67 -5.11 -1.66
CA ILE A 85 14.51 -4.59 -2.74
C ILE A 85 15.99 -4.81 -2.43
N GLY A 86 16.37 -4.84 -1.15
CA GLY A 86 17.76 -4.93 -0.69
C GLY A 86 18.52 -3.61 -0.72
N GLU A 87 17.84 -2.50 -1.05
CA GLU A 87 18.40 -1.15 -1.11
C GLU A 87 17.45 -0.13 -0.46
N LYS A 88 17.96 1.08 -0.17
CA LYS A 88 17.14 2.14 0.40
C LYS A 88 16.20 2.75 -0.63
N LEU A 89 14.97 3.02 -0.21
CA LEU A 89 13.99 3.69 -1.06
C LEU A 89 14.36 5.17 -1.21
N ALA A 90 14.55 5.60 -2.47
CA ALA A 90 14.66 7.01 -2.79
C ALA A 90 13.26 7.64 -2.72
N ILE A 91 13.06 8.59 -1.79
CA ILE A 91 11.83 9.38 -1.73
C ILE A 91 11.94 10.48 -2.79
N SER A 92 11.04 10.45 -3.77
CA SER A 92 10.95 11.48 -4.79
C SER A 92 10.41 12.79 -4.23
N GLU A 93 10.98 13.91 -4.67
CA GLU A 93 10.55 15.27 -4.33
C GLU A 93 9.20 15.63 -5.00
N ASN A 94 8.87 14.99 -6.12
CA ASN A 94 7.60 15.21 -6.82
C ASN A 94 7.01 13.90 -7.37
N PRO A 95 6.54 13.01 -6.47
CA PRO A 95 6.17 11.65 -6.84
C PRO A 95 4.97 11.62 -7.79
N LYS A 96 4.06 12.59 -7.70
CA LYS A 96 2.89 12.66 -8.58
C LYS A 96 3.30 12.92 -10.02
N GLN A 97 4.16 13.91 -10.25
CA GLN A 97 4.58 14.26 -11.60
C GLN A 97 5.42 13.14 -12.22
N GLU A 98 6.32 12.55 -11.43
CA GLU A 98 7.14 11.42 -11.87
C GLU A 98 6.29 10.21 -12.28
N ILE A 99 5.26 9.86 -11.50
CA ILE A 99 4.33 8.78 -11.88
C ILE A 99 3.64 9.10 -13.21
N ILE A 100 3.16 10.33 -13.39
CA ILE A 100 2.51 10.75 -14.65
C ILE A 100 3.49 10.65 -15.81
N ASP A 101 4.73 11.11 -15.63
CA ASP A 101 5.74 11.10 -16.67
C ASP A 101 6.17 9.68 -17.04
N ILE A 102 6.32 8.78 -16.06
CA ILE A 102 6.60 7.35 -16.30
C ILE A 102 5.44 6.71 -17.05
N LEU A 103 4.21 6.90 -16.58
CA LEU A 103 3.02 6.30 -17.20
C LEU A 103 2.79 6.79 -18.63
N ARG A 104 3.10 8.06 -18.92
CA ARG A 104 3.03 8.65 -20.27
C ARG A 104 4.20 8.19 -21.13
N ASN A 105 5.43 8.46 -20.71
CA ASN A 105 6.62 8.36 -21.55
C ASN A 105 7.09 6.91 -21.70
N GLU A 106 7.05 6.13 -20.62
CA GLU A 106 7.63 4.79 -20.58
C GLU A 106 6.60 3.71 -20.88
N TYR A 107 5.37 3.88 -20.39
CA TYR A 107 4.29 2.90 -20.56
C TYR A 107 3.23 3.27 -21.59
N GLN A 108 3.15 4.54 -21.99
CA GLN A 108 2.16 5.03 -22.97
C GLN A 108 0.72 4.66 -22.59
N LEU A 109 0.42 4.62 -21.28
CA LEU A 109 -0.88 4.23 -20.73
C LEU A 109 -1.87 5.39 -20.60
N ILE A 110 -1.36 6.62 -20.69
CA ILE A 110 -2.14 7.85 -20.59
C ILE A 110 -1.78 8.76 -21.77
N ALA A 111 -2.80 9.25 -22.46
CA ALA A 111 -2.72 10.33 -23.44
C ALA A 111 -3.17 11.64 -22.78
N ASP A 112 -2.81 12.77 -23.39
CA ASP A 112 -3.09 14.12 -22.87
C ASP A 112 -4.58 14.42 -22.67
#